data_AF-A0A7M7RAG0-F1
#
_entry.id   AF-A0A7M7RAG0-F1
#
_cell.length_a   1.000
_cell.length_b   1.000
_cell.length_c   1.000
_cell.angle_alpha   90.00
_cell.angle_beta   90.00
_cell.angle_gamma   90.00
#
_symmetry.space_group_name_H-M   'P 1'
#
loop_
_entity.id
_entity.type
_entity.pdbx_description
1 polymer ?
#
loop_
_entity_poly.entity_id
_entity_poly.type
_entity_poly.pdbx_seq_one_letter_code
_entity_poly.pdbx_strand_id
1 'polypeptide(L)'
;MAGAGTLEILEQRIAALESRICGEGNSNGIQGSVIDNLHGVKQKIAGLTSGKSKTQALWKRLEELNNYLDPELSSQLTLSNDAKTDIILAEEEQLKAQAVLLEKVKELSSVLDSEHIKGVSGLSDRLVPLTTVQVKHEEEAKELGDETKKLLESYNNIITLISKQFVQWDEVMTKYEVAHKVRTPDIY
;
A
#
# COMPACT_ATOMS: atom_id res chain seq x y z
N MET A 1 -10.33 -11.78 17.96
CA MET A 1 -10.57 -13.13 18.50
C MET A 1 -10.82 -14.22 17.44
N ALA A 2 -10.82 -13.93 16.13
CA ALA A 2 -11.02 -14.96 15.09
C ALA A 2 -9.75 -15.74 14.69
N GLY A 3 -8.55 -15.15 14.88
CA GLY A 3 -7.28 -15.77 14.48
C GLY A 3 -6.80 -16.91 15.39
N ALA A 4 -7.29 -16.99 16.63
CA ALA A 4 -6.92 -18.06 17.57
C ALA A 4 -7.58 -19.39 17.19
N GLY A 5 -8.86 -19.37 16.80
CA GLY A 5 -9.58 -20.59 16.38
C GLY A 5 -9.04 -21.18 15.08
N THR A 6 -8.59 -20.35 14.14
CA THR A 6 -7.95 -20.85 12.91
C THR A 6 -6.59 -21.48 13.16
N LEU A 7 -5.84 -20.96 14.15
CA LEU A 7 -4.55 -21.51 14.53
C LEU A 7 -4.71 -22.87 15.22
N GLU A 8 -5.68 -22.99 16.13
CA GLU A 8 -5.97 -24.23 16.84
C GLU A 8 -6.48 -25.35 15.90
N ILE A 9 -7.30 -25.01 14.91
CA ILE A 9 -7.72 -25.95 13.85
C ILE A 9 -6.51 -26.41 13.03
N LEU A 10 -5.60 -25.49 12.72
CA LEU A 10 -4.41 -25.80 11.94
C LEU A 10 -3.45 -26.69 12.74
N GLU A 11 -3.27 -26.42 14.03
CA GLU A 11 -2.48 -27.24 14.95
C GLU A 11 -3.07 -28.65 15.10
N GLN A 12 -4.39 -28.79 15.26
CA GLN A 12 -5.06 -30.10 15.27
C GLN A 12 -4.85 -30.87 13.96
N ARG A 13 -4.93 -30.18 12.82
CA ARG A 13 -4.70 -30.80 11.51
C ARG A 13 -3.25 -31.22 11.33
N ILE A 14 -2.29 -30.42 11.80
CA ILE A 14 -0.87 -30.75 11.77
C ILE A 14 -0.59 -31.96 12.66
N ALA A 15 -1.13 -31.99 13.89
CA ALA A 15 -0.99 -33.14 14.78
C ALA A 15 -1.59 -34.43 14.19
N ALA A 16 -2.73 -34.33 13.49
CA ALA A 16 -3.31 -35.46 12.76
C ALA A 16 -2.45 -35.91 11.57
N LEU A 17 -1.77 -34.99 10.88
CA LEU A 17 -0.84 -35.33 9.79
C LEU A 17 0.46 -35.94 10.32
N GLU A 18 1.00 -35.41 11.41
CA GLU A 18 2.21 -35.90 12.06
C GLU A 18 2.00 -37.29 12.63
N SER A 19 0.87 -37.56 13.30
CA SER A 19 0.53 -38.91 13.77
C SER A 19 0.40 -39.91 12.61
N ARG A 20 -0.16 -39.48 11.47
CA ARG A 20 -0.37 -40.34 10.30
C ARG A 20 0.91 -40.64 9.52
N ILE A 21 1.87 -39.71 9.50
CA ILE A 21 3.14 -39.85 8.77
C ILE A 21 4.23 -40.46 9.65
N CYS A 22 4.33 -40.01 10.91
CA CYS A 22 5.43 -40.37 11.80
C CYS A 22 5.09 -41.48 12.81
N GLY A 23 3.80 -41.80 13.01
CA GLY A 23 3.33 -42.67 14.08
C GLY A 23 3.56 -42.06 15.47
N GLU A 24 2.92 -42.63 16.50
CA GLU A 24 3.17 -42.22 17.89
C GLU A 24 4.61 -42.56 18.29
N GLY A 25 5.50 -41.56 18.30
CA GLY A 25 6.75 -41.63 19.05
C GLY A 25 8.07 -41.57 18.27
N ASN A 26 8.11 -41.18 16.99
CA ASN A 26 9.40 -41.05 16.28
C ASN A 26 9.56 -39.72 15.52
N SER A 27 9.67 -38.61 16.23
CA SER A 27 10.01 -37.29 15.66
C SER A 27 11.48 -37.12 15.28
N ASN A 28 12.37 -38.07 15.61
CA ASN A 28 13.82 -37.94 15.40
C ASN A 28 14.45 -39.02 14.51
N GLY A 29 13.66 -39.84 13.81
CA GLY A 29 14.18 -41.02 13.10
C GLY A 29 13.65 -41.28 11.68
N ILE A 30 12.80 -40.43 11.11
CA ILE A 30 12.36 -40.58 9.71
C ILE A 30 13.25 -39.71 8.82
N GLN A 31 14.54 -40.02 8.84
CA GLN A 31 15.56 -39.50 7.91
C GLN A 31 15.79 -40.48 6.74
N GLY A 32 14.76 -41.24 6.39
CA GLY A 32 14.69 -42.06 5.19
C GLY A 32 13.41 -41.68 4.46
N SER A 33 13.55 -41.20 3.23
CA SER A 33 12.46 -40.68 2.40
C SER A 33 11.29 -41.68 2.36
N VAL A 34 10.25 -41.42 3.14
CA VAL A 34 8.96 -42.13 3.04
C VAL A 34 8.47 -42.06 1.60
N ILE A 35 8.81 -40.96 0.91
CA ILE A 35 8.58 -40.74 -0.51
C ILE A 35 9.37 -41.75 -1.35
N ASP A 36 10.63 -42.06 -1.06
CA ASP A 36 11.44 -43.04 -1.80
C ASP A 36 10.95 -44.47 -1.54
N ASN A 37 10.55 -44.76 -0.30
CA ASN A 37 9.93 -46.04 0.04
C ASN A 37 8.57 -46.21 -0.65
N LEU A 38 7.74 -45.17 -0.66
CA LEU A 38 6.46 -45.15 -1.36
C LEU A 38 6.66 -45.20 -2.88
N HIS A 39 7.68 -44.52 -3.41
CA HIS A 39 8.06 -44.55 -4.81
C HIS A 39 8.54 -45.95 -5.20
N GLY A 40 9.36 -46.58 -4.36
CA GLY A 40 9.81 -47.96 -4.53
C GLY A 40 8.64 -48.96 -4.48
N VAL A 41 7.67 -48.77 -3.59
CA VAL A 41 6.44 -49.58 -3.54
C VAL A 41 5.60 -49.34 -4.80
N LYS A 42 5.41 -48.10 -5.22
CA LYS A 42 4.70 -47.74 -6.47
C LYS A 42 5.38 -48.36 -7.69
N GLN A 43 6.71 -48.33 -7.77
CA GLN A 43 7.48 -48.91 -8.86
C GLN A 43 7.41 -50.44 -8.85
N LYS A 44 7.45 -51.09 -7.68
CA LYS A 44 7.22 -52.54 -7.53
C LYS A 44 5.80 -52.93 -7.94
N ILE A 45 4.78 -52.17 -7.52
CA ILE A 45 3.39 -52.41 -7.92
C ILE A 45 3.22 -52.21 -9.43
N ALA A 46 3.83 -51.17 -9.99
CA ALA A 46 3.81 -50.91 -11.44
C ALA A 46 4.53 -52.03 -12.22
N GLY A 47 5.68 -52.51 -11.75
CA GLY A 47 6.42 -53.62 -12.36
C GLY A 47 5.68 -54.97 -12.25
N LEU A 48 4.96 -55.22 -11.16
CA LEU A 48 4.13 -56.42 -10.98
C LEU A 48 2.83 -56.36 -11.79
N THR A 49 2.34 -55.16 -12.07
CA THR A 49 1.10 -54.90 -12.80
C THR A 49 1.33 -54.84 -14.32
N SER A 50 2.50 -54.38 -14.79
CA SER A 50 2.81 -54.25 -16.21
C SER A 50 2.83 -55.58 -16.97
N GLY A 51 3.12 -56.69 -16.28
CA GLY A 51 3.04 -58.05 -16.85
C GLY A 51 1.62 -58.63 -16.94
N LYS A 52 0.62 -57.99 -16.33
CA LYS A 52 -0.77 -58.47 -16.27
C LYS A 52 -1.70 -57.45 -16.92
N SER A 53 -1.93 -57.60 -18.23
CA SER A 53 -2.80 -56.70 -19.03
C SER A 53 -4.19 -56.49 -18.41
N LYS A 54 -4.75 -57.52 -17.75
CA LYS A 54 -6.03 -57.44 -17.01
C LYS A 54 -5.95 -56.48 -15.83
N THR A 55 -4.87 -56.50 -15.06
CA THR A 55 -4.69 -55.62 -13.90
C THR A 55 -4.44 -54.18 -14.34
N GLN A 56 -3.68 -53.96 -15.42
CA GLN A 56 -3.51 -52.64 -16.01
C GLN A 56 -4.82 -52.06 -16.57
N ALA A 57 -5.67 -52.90 -17.18
CA ALA A 57 -7.01 -52.50 -17.59
C ALA A 57 -7.90 -52.14 -16.38
N LEU A 58 -7.77 -52.85 -15.26
CA LEU A 58 -8.47 -52.52 -14.02
C LEU A 58 -7.95 -51.22 -13.39
N TRP A 59 -6.66 -50.91 -13.45
CA TRP A 59 -6.13 -49.62 -12.97
C TRP A 59 -6.65 -48.44 -13.78
N LYS A 60 -6.68 -48.57 -15.11
CA LYS A 60 -7.31 -47.56 -15.98
C LYS A 60 -8.80 -47.42 -15.70
N ARG A 61 -9.51 -48.55 -15.56
CA ARG A 61 -10.94 -48.54 -15.23
C ARG A 61 -11.21 -48.00 -13.83
N LEU A 62 -10.29 -48.16 -12.87
CA LEU A 62 -10.39 -47.60 -11.52
C LEU A 62 -10.21 -46.08 -11.55
N GLU A 63 -9.27 -45.58 -12.36
CA GLU A 63 -9.08 -44.15 -12.59
C GLU A 63 -10.29 -43.53 -13.30
N GLU A 64 -10.82 -44.20 -14.32
CA GLU A 64 -12.09 -43.85 -14.96
C GLU A 64 -13.25 -43.88 -13.97
N LEU A 65 -13.38 -44.93 -13.16
CA LEU A 65 -14.44 -45.07 -12.17
C LEU A 65 -14.33 -44.01 -11.06
N ASN A 66 -13.12 -43.64 -10.67
CA ASN A 66 -12.87 -42.54 -9.74
C ASN A 66 -13.33 -41.20 -10.32
N ASN A 67 -13.11 -40.98 -11.63
CA ASN A 67 -13.62 -39.80 -12.33
C ASN A 67 -15.15 -39.82 -12.46
N TYR A 68 -15.77 -40.99 -12.66
CA TYR A 68 -17.23 -41.13 -12.71
C TYR A 68 -17.90 -41.07 -11.33
N LEU A 69 -17.18 -41.44 -10.26
CA LEU A 69 -17.61 -41.33 -8.87
C LEU A 69 -17.42 -39.92 -8.31
N ASP A 70 -16.75 -39.04 -9.04
CA ASP A 70 -16.63 -37.64 -8.65
C ASP A 70 -18.04 -37.00 -8.67
N PRO A 71 -18.59 -36.61 -7.49
CA PRO A 71 -19.98 -36.16 -7.38
C PRO A 71 -20.28 -34.96 -8.29
N GLU A 72 -19.28 -34.13 -8.57
CA GLU A 72 -19.42 -32.98 -9.46
C GLU A 72 -19.67 -33.37 -10.92
N LEU A 73 -19.06 -34.47 -11.40
CA LEU A 73 -19.24 -34.94 -12.77
C LEU A 73 -20.61 -35.60 -12.97
N SER A 74 -21.04 -36.41 -11.99
CA SER A 74 -22.36 -37.05 -12.03
C SER A 74 -23.50 -36.03 -11.95
N SER A 75 -23.34 -34.98 -11.15
CA SER A 75 -24.27 -33.84 -11.05
C SER A 75 -24.40 -33.08 -12.38
N GLN A 76 -23.28 -32.80 -13.05
CA GLN A 76 -23.27 -32.09 -14.34
C GLN A 76 -23.84 -32.93 -15.50
N LEU A 77 -23.66 -34.26 -15.45
CA LEU A 77 -24.17 -35.17 -16.48
C LEU A 77 -25.65 -35.50 -16.30
N THR A 78 -26.14 -35.52 -15.05
CA THR A 78 -27.55 -35.83 -14.72
C THR A 78 -28.49 -34.63 -14.86
N LEU A 79 -27.95 -33.42 -15.04
CA LEU A 79 -28.75 -32.26 -15.33
C LEU A 79 -29.35 -32.37 -16.74
N SER A 80 -30.64 -32.72 -16.80
CA SER A 80 -31.44 -32.79 -18.01
C SER A 80 -31.36 -31.48 -18.80
N ASN A 81 -31.41 -31.55 -20.13
CA ASN A 81 -31.36 -30.36 -20.98
C ASN A 81 -32.51 -29.37 -20.67
N ASP A 82 -33.67 -29.87 -20.24
CA ASP A 82 -34.80 -29.05 -19.77
C ASP A 82 -34.47 -28.30 -18.48
N ALA A 83 -33.79 -28.96 -17.53
CA ALA A 83 -33.36 -28.31 -16.30
C ALA A 83 -32.26 -27.26 -16.56
N LYS A 84 -31.40 -27.47 -17.56
CA LYS A 84 -30.43 -26.46 -18.01
C LYS A 84 -31.13 -25.23 -18.59
N THR A 85 -32.17 -25.41 -19.40
CA THR A 85 -32.92 -24.27 -19.95
C THR A 85 -33.66 -23.49 -18.88
N ASP A 86 -34.26 -24.18 -17.90
CA ASP A 86 -34.95 -23.52 -16.80
C ASP A 86 -33.99 -22.75 -15.90
N ILE A 87 -32.79 -23.29 -15.63
CA ILE A 87 -31.74 -22.59 -14.89
C ILE A 87 -31.27 -21.35 -15.67
N ILE A 88 -31.04 -21.47 -16.98
CA ILE A 88 -30.61 -20.33 -17.81
C ILE A 88 -31.69 -19.23 -17.85
N LEU A 89 -32.97 -19.60 -17.92
CA LEU A 89 -34.09 -18.65 -17.88
C LEU A 89 -34.23 -18.00 -16.50
N ALA A 90 -34.08 -18.77 -15.42
CA ALA A 90 -34.11 -18.24 -14.07
C ALA A 90 -32.94 -17.27 -13.78
N GLU A 91 -31.76 -17.57 -14.33
CA GLU A 91 -30.54 -16.77 -14.17
C GLU A 91 -30.38 -15.68 -15.25
N GLU A 92 -31.33 -15.52 -16.18
CA GLU A 92 -31.21 -14.60 -17.31
C GLU A 92 -30.99 -13.15 -16.85
N GLU A 93 -31.74 -12.72 -15.83
CA GLU A 93 -31.62 -11.38 -15.26
C GLU A 93 -30.25 -11.18 -14.58
N GLN A 94 -29.76 -12.19 -13.87
CA GLN A 94 -28.45 -12.15 -13.21
C GLN A 94 -27.31 -12.14 -14.24
N LEU A 95 -27.41 -12.93 -15.31
CA LEU A 95 -26.45 -12.94 -16.42
C LEU A 95 -26.42 -11.59 -17.14
N LYS A 96 -27.58 -10.97 -17.38
CA LYS A 96 -27.67 -9.61 -17.96
C LYS A 96 -27.04 -8.57 -17.04
N ALA A 97 -27.34 -8.62 -15.74
CA ALA A 97 -26.74 -7.70 -14.76
C ALA A 97 -25.21 -7.85 -14.68
N GLN A 98 -24.71 -9.09 -14.69
CA GLN A 98 -23.28 -9.37 -14.73
C GLN A 98 -22.63 -8.90 -16.04
N ALA A 99 -23.28 -9.08 -17.19
CA ALA A 99 -22.77 -8.61 -18.47
C ALA A 99 -22.61 -7.07 -18.48
N VAL A 100 -23.59 -6.33 -17.95
CA VAL A 100 -23.51 -4.86 -17.82
C VAL A 100 -22.39 -4.44 -16.87
N LEU A 101 -22.20 -5.16 -15.76
CA LEU A 101 -21.08 -4.90 -14.84
C LEU A 101 -19.72 -5.17 -15.51
N LEU A 102 -19.63 -6.25 -16.30
CA LEU A 102 -18.41 -6.63 -17.01
C LEU A 102 -18.08 -5.64 -18.12
N GLU A 103 -19.10 -5.10 -18.80
CA GLU A 103 -18.96 -4.02 -19.78
C GLU A 103 -18.43 -2.74 -19.12
N LYS A 104 -18.99 -2.35 -17.96
CA LYS A 104 -18.46 -1.23 -17.16
C LYS A 104 -17.02 -1.47 -16.71
N VAL A 105 -16.67 -2.69 -16.30
CA VAL A 105 -15.29 -3.04 -15.92
C VAL A 105 -14.35 -2.92 -17.13
N LYS A 106 -14.78 -3.33 -18.32
CA LYS A 106 -14.02 -3.18 -19.57
C LYS A 106 -13.85 -1.72 -19.99
N GLU A 107 -14.86 -0.89 -19.77
CA GLU A 107 -14.73 0.56 -19.96
C GLU A 107 -13.71 1.15 -18.98
N LEU A 108 -13.79 0.78 -17.70
CA LEU A 108 -12.90 1.27 -16.65
C LEU A 108 -11.48 0.72 -16.75
N SER A 109 -11.25 -0.45 -17.37
CA SER A 109 -9.90 -0.98 -17.58
C SER A 109 -9.06 -0.05 -18.45
N SER A 110 -9.69 0.63 -19.42
CA SER A 110 -9.02 1.64 -20.25
C SER A 110 -8.51 2.85 -19.45
N VAL A 111 -9.17 3.16 -18.33
CA VAL A 111 -8.78 4.25 -17.42
C VAL A 111 -7.61 3.83 -16.53
N LEU A 112 -7.60 2.58 -16.07
CA LEU A 112 -6.48 2.02 -15.31
C LEU A 112 -5.18 1.98 -16.12
N ASP A 113 -5.29 1.74 -17.43
CA ASP A 113 -4.13 1.73 -18.33
C ASP A 113 -3.65 3.12 -18.75
N SER A 114 -4.32 4.18 -18.32
CA SER A 114 -3.96 5.55 -18.70
C SER A 114 -2.52 5.88 -18.31
N GLU A 115 -1.78 6.44 -19.26
CA GLU A 115 -0.37 6.80 -19.08
C GLU A 115 -0.16 7.79 -17.94
N HIS A 116 -1.19 8.56 -17.58
CA HIS A 116 -1.17 9.50 -16.46
C HIS A 116 -0.99 8.80 -15.11
N ILE A 117 -1.62 7.64 -14.90
CA ILE A 117 -1.46 6.85 -13.66
C ILE A 117 -0.07 6.20 -13.64
N LYS A 118 0.38 5.67 -14.78
CA LYS A 118 1.74 5.09 -14.91
C LYS A 118 2.84 6.15 -14.77
N GLY A 119 2.57 7.39 -15.18
CA GLY A 119 3.48 8.53 -15.10
C GLY A 119 3.59 9.16 -13.70
N VAL A 120 2.73 8.78 -12.75
CA VAL A 120 2.79 9.30 -11.36
C VAL A 120 4.12 8.99 -10.70
N SER A 121 4.72 7.82 -10.95
CA SER A 121 6.03 7.46 -10.39
C SER A 121 7.13 8.42 -10.86
N GLY A 122 7.17 8.74 -12.16
CA GLY A 122 8.13 9.69 -12.72
C GLY A 122 7.90 11.14 -12.28
N LEU A 123 6.65 11.52 -12.00
CA LEU A 123 6.32 12.82 -11.42
C LEU A 123 6.71 12.90 -9.93
N SER A 124 6.53 11.82 -9.17
CA SER A 124 6.94 11.72 -7.77
C SER A 124 8.45 11.92 -7.63
N ASP A 125 9.25 11.31 -8.50
CA ASP A 125 10.71 11.46 -8.49
C ASP A 125 11.17 12.90 -8.75
N ARG A 126 10.38 13.70 -9.48
CA ARG A 126 10.64 15.14 -9.69
C ARG A 126 10.04 16.01 -8.59
N LEU A 127 8.97 15.57 -7.94
CA LEU A 127 8.31 16.30 -6.87
C LEU A 127 9.16 16.32 -5.59
N VAL A 128 9.85 15.23 -5.27
CA VAL A 128 10.75 15.15 -4.11
C VAL A 128 11.84 16.24 -4.14
N PRO A 129 12.69 16.36 -5.19
CA PRO A 129 13.69 17.41 -5.23
C PRO A 129 13.07 18.81 -5.26
N LEU A 130 11.94 19.00 -5.97
CA LEU A 130 11.23 20.27 -5.98
C LEU A 130 10.77 20.69 -4.58
N THR A 131 10.24 19.74 -3.79
CA THR A 131 9.80 20.00 -2.41
C THR A 131 10.97 20.39 -1.53
N THR A 132 12.13 19.74 -1.68
CA THR A 132 13.34 20.13 -0.93
C THR A 132 13.85 21.51 -1.30
N VAL A 133 13.77 21.91 -2.57
CA VAL A 133 14.12 23.28 -3.01
C VAL A 133 13.13 24.28 -2.43
N GLN A 134 11.83 23.96 -2.42
CA GLN A 134 10.81 24.85 -1.89
C GLN A 134 10.97 25.09 -0.39
N VAL A 135 11.32 24.05 0.38
CA VAL A 135 11.67 24.20 1.81
C VAL A 135 12.88 25.11 1.99
N LYS A 136 13.92 24.98 1.15
CA LYS A 136 15.10 25.87 1.21
C LYS A 136 14.74 27.32 0.90
N HIS A 137 13.95 27.57 -0.14
CA HIS A 137 13.52 28.93 -0.47
C HIS A 137 12.67 29.55 0.65
N GLU A 138 11.85 28.76 1.34
CA GLU A 138 11.08 29.24 2.49
C GLU A 138 11.99 29.63 3.66
N GLU A 139 13.02 28.84 3.94
CA GLU A 139 14.01 29.14 4.98
C GLU A 139 14.83 30.39 4.64
N GLU A 140 15.34 30.50 3.41
CA GLU A 140 16.07 31.68 2.93
C GLU A 140 15.21 32.96 2.96
N ALA A 141 13.95 32.86 2.54
CA ALA A 141 13.02 34.00 2.58
C ALA A 141 12.75 34.45 4.02
N LYS A 142 12.68 33.51 4.96
CA LYS A 142 12.49 33.81 6.38
C LYS A 142 13.72 34.46 6.99
N GLU A 143 14.92 33.95 6.70
CA GLU A 143 16.18 34.52 7.17
C GLU A 143 16.36 35.96 6.65
N LEU A 144 16.13 36.17 5.35
CA LEU A 144 16.17 37.51 4.75
C LEU A 144 15.12 38.44 5.37
N GLY A 145 13.92 37.94 5.66
CA GLY A 145 12.87 38.68 6.35
C GLY A 145 13.31 39.14 7.75
N ASP A 146 13.94 38.24 8.52
CA ASP A 146 14.45 38.53 9.85
C ASP A 146 15.62 39.53 9.81
N GLU A 147 16.53 39.42 8.85
CA GLU A 147 17.63 40.38 8.65
C GLU A 147 17.08 41.77 8.28
N THR A 148 16.14 41.82 7.34
CA THR A 148 15.51 43.09 6.91
C THR A 148 14.77 43.74 8.08
N LYS A 149 14.11 42.95 8.93
CA LYS A 149 13.45 43.44 10.14
C LYS A 149 14.46 44.01 11.15
N LYS A 150 15.57 43.31 11.41
CA LYS A 150 16.65 43.81 12.28
C LYS A 150 17.23 45.12 11.74
N LEU A 151 17.43 45.19 10.43
CA LEU A 151 17.91 46.42 9.78
C LEU A 151 16.91 47.57 9.97
N LEU A 152 15.62 47.31 9.78
CA LEU A 152 14.56 48.30 10.00
C LEU A 152 14.50 48.77 11.45
N GLU A 153 14.66 47.86 12.42
CA GLU A 153 14.73 48.19 13.85
C GLU A 153 15.94 49.08 14.16
N SER A 154 17.12 48.74 13.62
CA SER A 154 18.32 49.58 13.78
C SER A 154 18.17 50.96 13.16
N TYR A 155 17.56 51.05 11.96
CA TYR A 155 17.25 52.32 11.31
C TYR A 155 16.29 53.15 12.17
N ASN A 156 15.21 52.55 12.68
CA ASN A 156 14.26 53.23 13.56
C ASN A 156 14.94 53.76 14.83
N ASN A 157 15.81 52.96 15.44
CA ASN A 157 16.61 53.38 16.59
C ASN A 157 17.53 54.57 16.27
N ILE A 158 18.20 54.57 15.11
CA ILE A 158 19.04 55.68 14.68
C ILE A 158 18.19 56.94 14.46
N ILE A 159 17.05 56.85 13.79
CA ILE A 159 16.17 57.99 13.54
C ILE A 159 15.61 58.58 14.84
N THR A 160 15.22 57.74 15.80
CA THR A 160 14.75 58.23 17.11
C THR A 160 15.85 58.90 17.92
N LEU A 161 17.08 58.38 17.88
CA LEU A 161 18.25 59.02 18.51
C LEU A 161 18.58 60.36 17.87
N ILE A 162 18.62 60.43 16.53
CA ILE A 162 18.85 61.67 15.78
C ILE A 162 17.75 62.69 16.11
N SER A 163 16.49 62.27 16.14
CA SER A 163 15.37 63.15 16.49
C SER A 163 15.52 63.71 17.91
N LYS A 164 15.89 62.88 18.89
CA LYS A 164 16.19 63.34 20.26
C LYS A 164 17.36 64.31 20.31
N GLN A 165 18.42 64.04 19.54
CA GLN A 165 19.59 64.92 19.48
C GLN A 165 19.24 66.29 18.90
N PHE A 166 18.41 66.34 17.86
CA PHE A 166 17.93 67.60 17.29
C PHE A 166 17.08 68.39 18.29
N VAL A 167 16.19 67.74 19.04
CA VAL A 167 15.41 68.41 20.09
C VAL A 167 16.32 68.97 21.19
N GLN A 168 17.33 68.20 21.62
CA GLN A 168 18.30 68.69 22.61
C GLN A 168 19.11 69.86 22.09
N TRP A 169 19.55 69.82 20.83
CA TRP A 169 20.26 70.94 20.20
C TRP A 169 19.38 72.19 20.07
N ASP A 170 18.11 72.02 19.72
CA ASP A 170 17.14 73.11 19.63
C ASP A 170 16.88 73.75 21.01
N GLU A 171 16.76 72.93 22.06
CA GLU A 171 16.61 73.41 23.44
C GLU A 171 17.85 74.20 23.90
N VAL A 172 19.05 73.69 23.61
CA VAL A 172 20.31 74.38 23.92
C VAL A 172 20.40 75.69 23.13
N MET A 173 20.07 75.69 21.84
CA MET A 173 20.07 76.88 21.01
C MET A 173 19.08 77.93 21.53
N THR A 174 17.86 77.52 21.87
CA THR A 174 16.83 78.39 22.47
C THR A 174 17.31 79.01 23.79
N LYS A 175 18.00 78.25 24.66
CA LYS A 175 18.60 78.79 25.89
C LYS A 175 19.62 79.89 25.59
N TYR A 176 20.48 79.69 24.59
CA TYR A 176 21.45 80.70 24.16
C TYR A 176 20.77 81.93 23.54
N GLU A 177 19.72 81.75 22.73
CA GLU A 177 18.96 82.86 22.15
C GLU A 177 18.27 83.70 23.22
N VAL A 178 17.62 83.06 24.21
CA VAL A 178 17.00 83.77 25.34
C VAL A 178 18.05 84.51 26.17
N ALA A 179 19.19 83.88 26.46
CA ALA A 179 20.29 84.53 27.19
C ALA A 179 20.87 85.72 26.40
N HIS A 180 20.97 85.61 25.07
CA HIS A 180 21.42 86.70 24.21
C HIS A 180 20.39 87.83 24.11
N LYS A 181 19.09 87.50 24.01
CA LYS A 181 17.99 88.47 23.95
C LYS A 181 17.81 89.24 25.26
N VAL A 182 18.13 88.63 26.40
CA VAL A 182 18.20 89.33 27.71
C VAL A 182 19.43 90.25 27.81
N ARG A 183 20.52 89.97 27.06
CA ARG A 183 21.74 90.79 27.05
C ARG A 183 21.65 91.98 26.09
N THR A 184 20.79 91.92 25.08
CA THR A 184 20.41 93.08 24.26
C THR A 184 19.00 93.51 24.65
N PRO A 185 18.80 94.22 25.78
CA PRO A 185 17.53 94.88 26.01
C PRO A 185 17.32 95.89 24.88
N ASP A 186 16.08 96.01 24.41
CA ASP A 186 15.65 96.96 23.41
C ASP A 186 16.31 98.33 23.64
N ILE A 187 17.23 98.71 22.76
CA ILE A 187 17.68 100.09 22.60
C ILE A 187 16.85 100.63 21.43
N TYR A 188 15.96 101.56 21.77
CA TYR A 188 15.24 102.46 20.86
C TYR A 188 16.14 103.06 19.78
#